data_AF-A0A3N8DJK3-F1
#
_entry.id   AF-A0A3N8DJK3-F1
#
_cell.length_a   1.000
_cell.length_b   1.000
_cell.length_c   1.000
_cell.angle_alpha   90.00
_cell.angle_beta   90.00
_cell.angle_gamma   90.00
#
_symmetry.space_group_name_H-M   'P 1'
#
loop_
_entity.id
_entity.type
_entity.pdbx_description
1 polymer ?
#
loop_
_entity_poly.entity_id
_entity_poly.type
_entity_poly.pdbx_seq_one_letter_code
_entity_poly.pdbx_strand_id
1 'polypeptide(L)' 'VAQTVLFLSAFPSAALTGQSFVVSHGWFMQ' A
#
# COMPACT_ATOMS: atom_id res chain seq x y z
N VAL A 1 -0.08 1.23 -9.38
CA VAL A 1 -0.70 2.14 -8.38
C VAL A 1 -2.15 1.77 -8.08
N ALA A 2 -3.10 1.83 -9.02
CA ALA A 2 -4.53 1.62 -8.74
C ALA A 2 -4.86 0.26 -8.08
N GLN A 3 -4.21 -0.83 -8.50
CA GLN A 3 -4.36 -2.14 -7.85
C GLN A 3 -3.92 -2.14 -6.37
N THR A 4 -2.85 -1.43 -6.04
CA THR A 4 -2.41 -1.25 -4.64
C THR A 4 -3.47 -0.53 -3.83
N VAL A 5 -4.08 0.52 -4.39
CA VAL A 5 -5.18 1.24 -3.73
C VAL A 5 -6.40 0.34 -3.54
N LEU A 6 -6.79 -0.43 -4.56
CA LEU A 6 -7.90 -1.38 -4.46
C LEU A 6 -7.66 -2.40 -3.35
N PHE A 7 -6.47 -2.99 -3.29
CA PHE A 7 -6.08 -3.94 -2.25
C PHE A 7 -6.18 -3.31 -0.85
N LEU A 8 -5.61 -2.11 -0.65
CA LEU A 8 -5.65 -1.42 0.63
C LEU A 8 -7.07 -1.04 1.04
N SER A 9 -7.91 -0.63 0.08
CA SER A 9 -9.31 -0.24 0.32
C SER A 9 -10.20 -1.43 0.71
N ALA A 10 -9.89 -2.62 0.19
CA ALA A 10 -10.65 -3.84 0.46
C ALA A 10 -10.11 -4.64 1.66
N PHE A 11 -9.08 -4.16 2.34
CA PHE A 11 -8.45 -4.90 3.43
C PHE A 11 -9.42 -5.02 4.63
N PRO A 12 -9.65 -6.23 5.19
CA PRO A 12 -10.78 -6.49 6.10
C PRO A 12 -10.57 -5.98 7.53
N SER A 13 -9.52 -5.21 7.80
CA SER A 13 -9.21 -4.65 9.11
C SER A 13 -8.33 -3.39 8.99
N ALA A 14 -8.13 -2.68 10.11
CA ALA A 14 -7.25 -1.52 10.18
C ALA A 14 -5.75 -1.87 10.32
N ALA A 15 -5.34 -3.13 10.12
CA ALA A 15 -3.96 -3.57 10.39
C ALA A 15 -2.90 -2.84 9.55
N LEU A 16 -3.27 -2.25 8.41
CA LEU A 16 -2.36 -1.49 7.53
C LEU A 16 -2.47 0.03 7.71
N THR A 17 -3.26 0.51 8.68
CA THR A 17 -3.44 1.95 8.91
C THR A 17 -2.13 2.61 9.39
N GLY A 18 -1.90 3.85 8.97
CA GLY A 18 -0.67 4.60 9.31
C GLY A 18 0.58 4.21 8.52
N GLN A 19 0.50 3.15 7.71
CA GLN A 19 1.62 2.71 6.87
C GLN A 19 1.66 3.42 5.52
N SER A 20 2.88 3.62 5.01
CA SER A 20 3.12 4.09 3.65
C SER A 20 3.55 2.93 2.76
N PHE A 21 3.10 2.92 1.50
CA PHE A 21 3.44 1.89 0.52
C PHE A 21 4.08 2.54 -0.71
N VAL A 22 5.33 2.16 -0.99
CA VAL A 22 6.10 2.69 -2.12
C VAL A 22 5.94 1.76 -3.33
N VAL A 23 5.43 2.30 -4.46
CA VAL A 23 5.22 1.56 -5.71
C VAL A 23 6.02 2.24 -6.82
N SER A 24 7.33 1.96 -6.85
CA SER A 24 8.32 2.76 -7.59
C SER A 24 9.32 1.95 -8.42
N HIS A 25 9.10 0.65 -8.64
CA HIS A 25 10.07 -0.24 -9.27
C HIS A 25 11.42 -0.30 -8.54
N GLY A 26 11.42 -0.20 -7.21
CA GLY A 26 12.62 -0.29 -6.38
C GLY A 26 13.36 1.03 -6.18
N TRP A 27 12.84 2.14 -6.71
CA TRP A 27 13.37 3.45 -6.39
C TRP A 27 12.90 3.91 -4.99
N PHE A 28 13.84 4.06 -4.06
CA PHE A 28 13.62 4.29 -2.62
C PHE A 28 12.96 3.08 -1.92
N MET A 29 13.77 2.29 -1.22
CA MET A 29 13.34 1.11 -0.45
C MET A 29 13.35 1.44 1.04
N GLN A 30 12.23 1.14 1.72
CA GLN A 30 12.05 1.26 3.17
C GLN A 30 11.70 -0.08 3.80
#